data_AF-A0A9X5XP14-F1
#
_entry.id   AF-A0A9X5XP14-F1
#
_cell.length_a   1.000
_cell.length_b   1.000
_cell.length_c   1.000
_cell.angle_alpha   90.00
_cell.angle_beta   90.00
_cell.angle_gamma   90.00
#
_symmetry.space_group_name_H-M   'P 1'
#
loop_
_entity.id
_entity.type
_entity.pdbx_description
1 polymer ?
#
loop_
_entity_poly.entity_id
_entity_poly.type
_entity_poly.pdbx_seq_one_letter_code
_entity_poly.pdbx_strand_id
1 'polypeptide(L)'
;MICSTLIASLAMSATATMSHQAHADTDYYYRDGLNYPSDQQAYQKAKKINKSSISIQHYTKANQNNLKAIGRVSNMNGHKGKGKDSMGTGTVIGDHTLITNAHVIDDKNGKAASAKYITFAMNRDGKHIPYKFHASDVKKLPHYDIAIVHTKEKMSKYAKPIRIASDKEINSLKFNTPLYSLGYPWQNGDNTKAYYSELRFTQFSANGTEIMTKDIFRAGASGSPMLDSKYSKIYGLRTYGYNLWNNSTDKYAKQEMAGGESFKGKAGQFVKNNIK
;
A
#
# COMPACT_ATOMS: atom_id res chain seq x y z
N MET A 1 -3.84 36.46 65.30
CA MET A 1 -4.66 36.75 64.10
C MET A 1 -3.71 36.89 62.92
N ILE A 2 -3.54 35.81 62.14
CA ILE A 2 -2.79 35.82 60.87
C ILE A 2 -3.75 35.23 59.85
N CYS A 3 -4.34 36.09 59.02
CA CYS A 3 -5.23 35.69 57.94
C CYS A 3 -4.38 35.12 56.79
N SER A 4 -4.60 33.85 56.48
CA SER A 4 -4.02 33.17 55.34
C SER A 4 -4.96 33.32 54.15
N THR A 5 -4.59 34.12 53.16
CA THR A 5 -5.27 34.15 51.84
C THR A 5 -4.63 33.11 50.93
N LEU A 6 -5.32 31.99 50.75
CA LEU A 6 -5.11 31.06 49.64
C LEU A 6 -5.55 31.74 48.34
N ILE A 7 -4.63 31.94 47.40
CA ILE A 7 -4.98 32.21 46.00
C ILE A 7 -5.04 30.85 45.30
N ALA A 8 -6.25 30.34 45.13
CA ALA A 8 -6.53 29.18 44.29
C ALA A 8 -6.58 29.64 42.82
N SER A 9 -5.45 29.59 42.12
CA SER A 9 -5.41 29.72 40.68
C SER A 9 -5.79 28.39 40.02
N LEU A 10 -7.09 28.18 39.84
CA LEU A 10 -7.66 27.15 38.96
C LEU A 10 -7.36 27.52 37.51
N ALA A 11 -6.20 27.09 37.02
CA ALA A 11 -5.94 27.07 35.57
C ALA A 11 -6.71 25.89 34.96
N MET A 12 -7.96 26.15 34.56
CA MET A 12 -8.67 25.27 33.62
C MET A 12 -7.94 25.29 32.28
N SER A 13 -6.95 24.42 32.15
CA SER A 13 -6.40 24.07 30.85
C SER A 13 -7.43 23.20 30.14
N ALA A 14 -8.32 23.86 29.41
CA ALA A 14 -9.09 23.22 28.36
C ALA A 14 -8.09 22.69 27.32
N THR A 15 -7.61 21.47 27.55
CA THR A 15 -6.95 20.68 26.51
C THR A 15 -8.03 20.36 25.50
N ALA A 16 -8.14 21.22 24.50
CA ALA A 16 -8.85 20.90 23.28
C ALA A 16 -8.25 19.60 22.75
N THR A 17 -8.94 18.50 23.00
CA THR A 17 -8.71 17.22 22.36
C THR A 17 -9.03 17.42 20.89
N MET A 18 -8.05 17.94 20.16
CA MET A 18 -8.04 17.83 18.71
C MET A 18 -7.99 16.34 18.42
N SER A 19 -9.17 15.79 18.17
CA SER A 19 -9.32 14.53 17.48
C SER A 19 -8.67 14.72 16.12
N HIS A 20 -7.39 14.38 16.03
CA HIS A 20 -6.72 14.15 14.76
C HIS A 20 -7.44 12.97 14.11
N GLN A 21 -8.48 13.30 13.34
CA GLN A 21 -8.84 12.49 12.19
C GLN A 21 -7.53 12.24 11.44
N ALA A 22 -7.15 10.97 11.32
CA ALA A 22 -6.03 10.52 10.53
C ALA A 22 -6.33 10.80 9.04
N HIS A 23 -6.30 12.08 8.67
CA HIS A 23 -6.30 12.54 7.29
C HIS A 23 -4.89 12.30 6.77
N ALA A 24 -4.83 11.56 5.67
CA ALA A 24 -3.62 11.04 5.05
C ALA A 24 -2.51 12.10 4.95
N ASP A 25 -1.28 11.69 5.24
CA ASP A 25 -0.05 12.46 4.98
C ASP A 25 -0.07 12.98 3.54
N THR A 26 -0.33 14.28 3.38
CA THR A 26 -0.11 15.10 2.16
C THR A 26 -0.50 14.42 0.85
N ASP A 27 -1.80 14.20 0.59
CA ASP A 27 -2.23 13.48 -0.62
C ASP A 27 -2.10 14.36 -1.89
N TYR A 28 -1.00 14.17 -2.62
CA TYR A 28 -0.83 14.62 -4.01
C TYR A 28 -1.65 13.79 -5.02
N TYR A 29 -2.38 12.78 -4.53
CA TYR A 29 -3.19 11.85 -5.30
C TYR A 29 -4.64 11.93 -4.85
N TYR A 30 -5.56 11.95 -5.81
CA TYR A 30 -6.98 11.89 -5.51
C TYR A 30 -7.40 10.43 -5.36
N ARG A 31 -7.77 10.03 -4.13
CA ARG A 31 -8.24 8.67 -3.80
C ARG A 31 -9.76 8.67 -3.64
N ASP A 32 -10.50 8.38 -4.71
CA ASP A 32 -11.98 8.40 -4.72
C ASP A 32 -12.59 7.44 -3.70
N GLY A 33 -11.96 6.28 -3.47
CA GLY A 33 -12.43 5.28 -2.53
C GLY A 33 -12.40 5.71 -1.06
N LEU A 34 -11.70 6.79 -0.72
CA LEU A 34 -11.76 7.41 0.61
C LEU A 34 -12.84 8.50 0.73
N ASN A 35 -13.55 8.80 -0.36
CA ASN A 35 -14.51 9.88 -0.46
C ASN A 35 -15.94 9.34 -0.66
N TYR A 36 -16.92 10.19 -0.33
CA TYR A 36 -18.32 9.91 -0.63
C TYR A 36 -18.56 9.92 -2.15
N PRO A 37 -19.38 9.00 -2.69
CA PRO A 37 -20.16 7.97 -2.01
C PRO A 37 -19.43 6.62 -1.82
N SER A 38 -18.22 6.49 -2.35
CA SER A 38 -17.45 5.24 -2.40
C SER A 38 -17.22 4.61 -1.03
N ASP A 39 -16.76 5.42 -0.07
CA ASP A 39 -16.46 5.01 1.30
C ASP A 39 -17.70 4.45 2.02
N GLN A 40 -18.83 5.15 1.95
CA GLN A 40 -20.05 4.80 2.64
C GLN A 40 -20.69 3.54 2.05
N GLN A 41 -20.64 3.37 0.73
CA GLN A 41 -21.14 2.17 0.07
C GLN A 41 -20.26 0.95 0.38
N ALA A 42 -18.94 1.11 0.32
CA ALA A 42 -18.01 0.04 0.65
C ALA A 42 -18.09 -0.35 2.13
N TYR A 43 -18.38 0.59 3.03
CA TYR A 43 -18.62 0.32 4.45
C TYR A 43 -19.80 -0.63 4.67
N GLN A 44 -20.93 -0.38 4.02
CA GLN A 44 -22.08 -1.28 4.13
C GLN A 44 -21.79 -2.67 3.58
N LYS A 45 -20.95 -2.77 2.54
CA LYS A 45 -20.49 -4.04 1.98
C LYS A 45 -19.49 -4.75 2.90
N ALA A 46 -18.52 -4.04 3.45
CA ALA A 46 -17.49 -4.59 4.35
C ALA A 46 -18.07 -5.15 5.66
N LYS A 47 -19.17 -4.57 6.16
CA LYS A 47 -19.94 -5.11 7.30
C LYS A 47 -20.52 -6.49 7.05
N LYS A 48 -20.83 -6.83 5.79
CA LYS A 48 -21.42 -8.12 5.39
C LYS A 48 -20.39 -9.23 5.24
N ILE A 49 -19.09 -8.89 5.26
CA ILE A 49 -17.99 -9.83 5.11
C ILE A 49 -17.43 -10.15 6.51
N ASN A 50 -17.30 -11.44 6.82
CA ASN A 50 -16.77 -11.89 8.10
C ASN A 50 -15.30 -11.46 8.28
N LYS A 51 -14.94 -10.95 9.46
CA LYS A 51 -13.56 -10.59 9.81
C LYS A 51 -12.60 -11.79 9.79
N SER A 52 -13.07 -13.02 10.01
CA SER A 52 -12.22 -14.22 9.91
C SER A 52 -11.80 -14.56 8.47
N SER A 53 -12.43 -13.93 7.46
CA SER A 53 -12.10 -14.16 6.04
C SER A 53 -10.94 -13.31 5.52
N ILE A 54 -10.39 -12.44 6.37
CA ILE A 54 -9.21 -11.64 6.08
C ILE A 54 -8.11 -12.01 7.09
N SER A 55 -6.85 -11.91 6.67
CA SER A 55 -5.73 -12.26 7.53
C SER A 55 -4.48 -11.48 7.14
N ILE A 56 -3.55 -11.39 8.08
CA ILE A 56 -2.18 -10.96 7.85
C ILE A 56 -1.27 -11.85 8.68
N GLN A 57 -0.26 -12.46 8.06
CA GLN A 57 0.65 -13.38 8.74
C GLN A 57 2.05 -13.33 8.15
N HIS A 58 3.07 -13.49 9.00
CA HIS A 58 4.46 -13.55 8.54
C HIS A 58 4.62 -14.75 7.60
N TYR A 59 5.33 -14.56 6.48
CA TYR A 59 5.38 -15.52 5.40
C TYR A 59 6.82 -15.75 4.93
N THR A 60 7.35 -16.93 5.22
CA THR A 60 8.75 -17.31 4.96
C THR A 60 8.93 -18.14 3.68
N LYS A 61 7.84 -18.53 3.02
CA LYS A 61 7.84 -19.44 1.85
C LYS A 61 7.75 -18.72 0.50
N ALA A 62 7.93 -17.40 0.47
CA ALA A 62 7.83 -16.62 -0.76
C ALA A 62 8.84 -17.07 -1.84
N ASN A 63 10.00 -17.57 -1.44
CA ASN A 63 11.01 -18.14 -2.35
C ASN A 63 10.55 -19.40 -3.12
N GLN A 64 9.46 -20.05 -2.71
CA GLN A 64 8.96 -21.29 -3.30
C GLN A 64 7.86 -21.09 -4.35
N ASN A 65 7.43 -19.85 -4.62
CA ASN A 65 6.37 -19.56 -5.58
C ASN A 65 6.52 -18.18 -6.23
N ASN A 66 5.52 -17.74 -7.01
CA ASN A 66 5.56 -16.45 -7.71
C ASN A 66 5.65 -15.23 -6.77
N LEU A 67 5.31 -15.37 -5.47
CA LEU A 67 5.46 -14.29 -4.50
C LEU A 67 6.93 -13.90 -4.27
N LYS A 68 7.89 -14.72 -4.72
CA LYS A 68 9.32 -14.38 -4.79
C LYS A 68 9.58 -13.08 -5.56
N ALA A 69 8.71 -12.73 -6.51
CA ALA A 69 8.82 -11.51 -7.31
C ALA A 69 8.45 -10.22 -6.54
N ILE A 70 8.05 -10.33 -5.27
CA ILE A 70 7.62 -9.22 -4.43
C ILE A 70 8.73 -8.88 -3.45
N GLY A 71 8.90 -7.59 -3.17
CA GLY A 71 9.99 -7.10 -2.34
C GLY A 71 9.72 -5.76 -1.70
N ARG A 72 10.65 -5.34 -0.86
CA ARG A 72 10.60 -4.06 -0.18
C ARG A 72 11.24 -2.99 -1.04
N VAL A 73 10.51 -1.91 -1.31
CA VAL A 73 11.06 -0.70 -1.93
C VAL A 73 11.54 0.22 -0.81
N SER A 74 12.74 0.75 -0.97
CA SER A 74 13.35 1.75 -0.09
C SER A 74 13.63 3.01 -0.89
N ASN A 75 13.27 4.16 -0.33
CA ASN A 75 13.48 5.49 -0.89
C ASN A 75 14.15 6.38 0.16
N MET A 76 15.45 6.60 0.00
CA MET A 76 16.29 7.41 0.90
C MET A 76 16.16 8.92 0.66
N ASN A 77 15.23 9.34 -0.19
CA ASN A 77 14.83 10.73 -0.36
C ASN A 77 13.31 10.84 -0.46
N GLY A 78 12.60 10.04 0.35
CA GLY A 78 11.15 9.98 0.29
C GLY A 78 10.44 11.03 1.15
N HIS A 79 9.17 10.77 1.47
CA HIS A 79 8.35 11.64 2.32
C HIS A 79 9.01 12.02 3.65
N LYS A 80 9.74 11.10 4.28
CA LYS A 80 10.48 11.36 5.54
C LYS A 80 11.66 12.33 5.39
N GLY A 81 12.01 12.70 4.16
CA GLY A 81 13.15 13.55 3.83
C GLY A 81 14.42 12.77 3.50
N LYS A 82 15.39 13.49 2.93
CA LYS A 82 16.68 12.94 2.49
C LYS A 82 17.46 12.28 3.64
N GLY A 83 17.99 11.10 3.38
CA GLY A 83 18.74 10.29 4.35
C GLY A 83 17.86 9.43 5.27
N LYS A 84 16.53 9.55 5.20
CA LYS A 84 15.59 8.74 5.99
C LYS A 84 14.82 7.80 5.07
N ASP A 85 14.78 6.52 5.44
CA ASP A 85 14.12 5.48 4.64
C ASP A 85 12.59 5.63 4.67
N SER A 86 12.04 6.11 3.56
CA SER A 86 10.62 5.95 3.22
C SER A 86 10.47 4.67 2.42
N MET A 87 9.41 3.90 2.66
CA MET A 87 9.36 2.52 2.15
C MET A 87 7.94 2.08 1.82
N GLY A 88 7.89 1.02 1.03
CA GLY A 88 6.68 0.27 0.72
C GLY A 88 7.06 -1.07 0.11
N THR A 89 6.14 -1.62 -0.66
CA THR A 89 6.29 -2.87 -1.40
C THR A 89 6.36 -2.59 -2.90
N GLY A 90 7.06 -3.44 -3.64
CA GLY A 90 7.06 -3.46 -5.09
C GLY A 90 7.00 -4.88 -5.64
N THR A 91 6.58 -5.01 -6.89
CA THR A 91 6.43 -6.31 -7.57
C THR A 91 7.09 -6.30 -8.94
N VAL A 92 7.89 -7.31 -9.24
CA VAL A 92 8.51 -7.51 -10.55
C VAL A 92 7.47 -7.91 -11.59
N ILE A 93 7.44 -7.17 -12.70
CA ILE A 93 6.50 -7.36 -13.82
C ILE A 93 7.18 -7.42 -15.19
N GLY A 94 8.50 -7.26 -15.24
CA GLY A 94 9.33 -7.41 -16.44
C GLY A 94 10.76 -7.80 -16.11
N ASP A 95 11.61 -7.82 -17.13
CA ASP A 95 13.04 -8.11 -16.98
C ASP A 95 13.72 -7.05 -16.13
N HIS A 96 13.42 -5.78 -16.39
CA HIS A 96 14.00 -4.62 -15.70
C HIS A 96 12.93 -3.74 -15.08
N THR A 97 11.76 -4.29 -14.77
CA THR A 97 10.57 -3.50 -14.44
C THR A 97 9.89 -4.01 -13.19
N LEU A 98 9.68 -3.12 -12.21
CA LEU A 98 8.78 -3.36 -11.09
C LEU A 98 7.73 -2.24 -11.01
N ILE A 99 6.60 -2.57 -10.39
CA ILE A 99 5.52 -1.63 -10.04
C ILE A 99 5.44 -1.43 -8.55
N THR A 100 5.06 -0.22 -8.16
CA THR A 100 4.74 0.17 -6.80
C THR A 100 3.77 1.36 -6.82
N ASN A 101 3.34 1.84 -5.65
CA ASN A 101 2.59 3.08 -5.57
C ASN A 101 3.49 4.29 -5.89
N ALA A 102 2.91 5.36 -6.41
CA ALA A 102 3.64 6.55 -6.73
C ALA A 102 4.12 7.28 -5.45
N HIS A 103 3.30 7.30 -4.39
CA HIS A 103 3.72 7.90 -3.11
C HIS A 103 4.91 7.16 -2.43
N VAL A 104 5.18 5.90 -2.80
CA VAL A 104 6.34 5.16 -2.29
C VAL A 104 7.65 5.72 -2.85
N ILE A 105 7.62 6.24 -4.08
CA ILE A 105 8.80 6.80 -4.77
C ILE A 105 8.85 8.33 -4.72
N ASP A 106 7.86 8.97 -4.11
CA ASP A 106 7.82 10.42 -3.96
C ASP A 106 8.78 10.92 -2.90
N ASP A 107 9.33 12.11 -3.14
CA ASP A 107 9.96 12.94 -2.13
C ASP A 107 8.92 13.62 -1.22
N LYS A 108 9.40 14.37 -0.23
CA LYS A 108 8.55 15.13 0.70
C LYS A 108 7.59 16.13 0.05
N ASN A 109 7.80 16.49 -1.22
CA ASN A 109 6.98 17.43 -1.97
C ASN A 109 6.11 16.72 -3.03
N GLY A 110 5.96 15.39 -2.97
CA GLY A 110 5.14 14.65 -3.93
C GLY A 110 5.75 14.53 -5.32
N LYS A 111 7.02 14.90 -5.51
CA LYS A 111 7.74 14.73 -6.77
C LYS A 111 8.46 13.40 -6.76
N ALA A 112 8.60 12.75 -7.91
CA ALA A 112 9.39 11.52 -7.99
C ALA A 112 10.82 11.77 -7.50
N ALA A 113 11.28 10.98 -6.53
CA ALA A 113 12.65 11.01 -6.09
C ALA A 113 13.58 10.52 -7.22
N SER A 114 14.81 11.05 -7.27
CA SER A 114 15.81 10.55 -8.22
C SER A 114 16.06 9.05 -7.98
N ALA A 115 16.13 8.27 -9.08
CA ALA A 115 16.29 6.82 -9.05
C ALA A 115 17.47 6.34 -8.18
N LYS A 116 18.55 7.13 -8.07
CA LYS A 116 19.71 6.79 -7.21
C LYS A 116 19.38 6.60 -5.73
N TYR A 117 18.25 7.13 -5.25
CA TYR A 117 17.80 6.97 -3.86
C TYR A 117 16.87 5.77 -3.67
N ILE A 118 16.52 5.08 -4.75
CA ILE A 118 15.53 4.01 -4.73
C ILE A 118 16.22 2.66 -4.93
N THR A 119 15.94 1.73 -4.00
CA THR A 119 16.42 0.35 -4.08
C THR A 119 15.26 -0.63 -3.84
N PHE A 120 15.40 -1.83 -4.38
CA PHE A 120 14.42 -2.89 -4.24
C PHE A 120 15.07 -4.15 -3.67
N ALA A 121 14.61 -4.58 -2.49
CA ALA A 121 15.05 -5.78 -1.81
C ALA A 121 14.01 -6.89 -2.02
N MET A 122 14.19 -7.67 -3.09
CA MET A 122 13.25 -8.70 -3.50
C MET A 122 13.35 -9.94 -2.60
N ASN A 123 12.19 -10.47 -2.20
CA ASN A 123 12.09 -11.64 -1.31
C ASN A 123 12.89 -11.47 0.00
N ARG A 124 12.95 -10.25 0.53
CA ARG A 124 13.58 -9.94 1.81
C ARG A 124 12.80 -10.58 2.96
N ASP A 125 13.52 -11.12 3.93
CA ASP A 125 12.96 -11.55 5.21
C ASP A 125 13.91 -11.15 6.36
N GLY A 126 13.58 -10.07 7.05
CA GLY A 126 14.40 -9.53 8.13
C GLY A 126 15.74 -8.99 7.62
N LYS A 127 16.82 -9.53 8.17
CA LYS A 127 18.21 -9.24 7.75
C LYS A 127 18.62 -9.99 6.48
N HIS A 128 17.90 -11.06 6.11
CA HIS A 128 18.19 -11.81 4.91
C HIS A 128 17.65 -11.07 3.67
N ILE A 129 18.54 -10.61 2.80
CA ILE A 129 18.21 -9.91 1.56
C ILE A 129 18.84 -10.71 0.41
N PRO A 130 18.10 -11.67 -0.19
CA PRO A 130 18.66 -12.54 -1.22
C PRO A 130 19.05 -11.76 -2.49
N TYR A 131 18.25 -10.76 -2.85
CA TYR A 131 18.46 -9.95 -4.05
C TYR A 131 18.22 -8.47 -3.74
N LYS A 132 19.17 -7.64 -4.17
CA LYS A 132 19.07 -6.19 -4.08
C LYS A 132 19.28 -5.59 -5.46
N PHE A 133 18.36 -4.74 -5.88
CA PHE A 133 18.35 -4.10 -7.18
C PHE A 133 18.33 -2.58 -7.04
N HIS A 134 18.90 -1.90 -8.02
CA HIS A 134 19.05 -0.45 -8.02
C HIS A 134 18.19 0.16 -9.12
N ALA A 135 17.41 1.17 -8.77
CA ALA A 135 16.61 1.87 -9.76
C ALA A 135 17.53 2.60 -10.76
N SER A 136 17.16 2.54 -12.04
CA SER A 136 17.78 3.27 -13.14
C SER A 136 16.91 4.43 -13.60
N ASP A 137 15.59 4.30 -13.50
CA ASP A 137 14.59 5.26 -13.94
C ASP A 137 13.28 5.05 -13.17
N VAL A 138 12.49 6.11 -13.02
CA VAL A 138 11.16 6.06 -12.37
C VAL A 138 10.15 6.85 -13.18
N LYS A 139 8.96 6.27 -13.37
CA LYS A 139 7.86 6.90 -14.11
C LYS A 139 6.58 6.84 -13.30
N LYS A 140 5.97 8.00 -13.09
CA LYS A 140 4.64 8.14 -12.46
C LYS A 140 3.57 8.23 -13.53
N LEU A 141 2.39 7.69 -13.24
CA LEU A 141 1.19 8.03 -13.98
C LEU A 141 0.54 9.26 -13.30
N PRO A 142 0.40 10.41 -13.98
CA PRO A 142 -0.23 11.59 -13.38
C PRO A 142 -1.65 11.29 -12.88
N HIS A 143 -1.96 11.75 -11.66
CA HIS A 143 -3.23 11.58 -10.95
C HIS A 143 -3.59 10.15 -10.50
N TYR A 144 -2.72 9.17 -10.72
CA TYR A 144 -2.88 7.82 -10.20
C TYR A 144 -1.75 7.53 -9.23
N ASP A 145 -2.06 6.77 -8.18
CA ASP A 145 -1.03 6.33 -7.24
C ASP A 145 -0.29 5.09 -7.75
N ILE A 146 0.23 5.17 -8.98
CA ILE A 146 0.95 4.09 -9.68
C ILE A 146 2.28 4.64 -10.21
N ALA A 147 3.36 3.91 -9.91
CA ALA A 147 4.67 4.15 -10.49
C ALA A 147 5.32 2.87 -11.02
N ILE A 148 6.07 3.06 -12.10
CA ILE A 148 7.01 2.09 -12.65
C ILE A 148 8.40 2.48 -12.18
N VAL A 149 9.15 1.50 -11.69
CA VAL A 149 10.57 1.64 -11.39
C VAL A 149 11.31 0.68 -12.31
N HIS A 150 12.20 1.23 -13.14
CA HIS A 150 13.13 0.42 -13.90
C HIS A 150 14.36 0.14 -13.07
N THR A 151 14.95 -1.06 -13.22
CA THR A 151 16.19 -1.45 -12.53
C THR A 151 17.36 -1.52 -13.50
N LYS A 152 18.57 -1.42 -12.97
CA LYS A 152 19.80 -1.70 -13.74
C LYS A 152 19.94 -3.19 -14.03
N GLU A 153 19.64 -4.00 -13.04
CA GLU A 153 19.77 -5.45 -13.09
C GLU A 153 18.53 -6.13 -13.67
N LYS A 154 18.74 -7.27 -14.35
CA LYS A 154 17.67 -8.12 -14.88
C LYS A 154 17.07 -8.99 -13.77
N MET A 155 15.92 -8.57 -13.23
CA MET A 155 15.23 -9.23 -12.11
C MET A 155 14.62 -10.57 -12.50
N SER A 156 14.18 -10.74 -13.75
CA SER A 156 13.58 -11.99 -14.24
C SER A 156 14.52 -13.19 -14.22
N LYS A 157 15.84 -12.96 -14.09
CA LYS A 157 16.84 -14.00 -13.83
C LYS A 157 16.58 -14.73 -12.50
N TYR A 158 15.90 -14.09 -11.54
CA TYR A 158 15.78 -14.56 -10.16
C TYR A 158 14.34 -14.92 -9.76
N ALA A 159 13.34 -14.30 -10.38
CA ALA A 159 11.93 -14.55 -10.13
C ALA A 159 11.12 -14.40 -11.41
N LYS A 160 10.04 -15.18 -11.55
CA LYS A 160 9.11 -15.04 -12.67
C LYS A 160 8.33 -13.73 -12.52
N PRO A 161 8.34 -12.83 -13.52
CA PRO A 161 7.49 -11.64 -13.48
C PRO A 161 6.01 -12.01 -13.40
N ILE A 162 5.25 -11.26 -12.59
CA ILE A 162 3.80 -11.48 -12.45
C ILE A 162 3.07 -10.64 -13.49
N ARG A 163 2.10 -11.24 -14.19
CA ARG A 163 1.35 -10.56 -15.26
C ARG A 163 0.36 -9.54 -14.69
N ILE A 164 0.13 -8.45 -15.41
CA ILE A 164 -0.97 -7.52 -15.14
C ILE A 164 -2.29 -8.10 -15.68
N ALA A 165 -3.34 -8.09 -14.87
CA ALA A 165 -4.67 -8.52 -15.31
C ALA A 165 -5.17 -7.66 -16.50
N SER A 166 -6.03 -8.26 -17.33
CA SER A 166 -6.80 -7.51 -18.33
C SER A 166 -7.99 -6.81 -17.69
N ASP A 167 -8.52 -5.77 -18.36
CA ASP A 167 -9.73 -5.07 -17.91
C ASP A 167 -10.91 -6.03 -17.75
N LYS A 168 -11.04 -7.04 -18.63
CA LYS A 168 -12.06 -8.10 -18.52
C LYS A 168 -11.88 -8.91 -17.24
N GLU A 169 -10.65 -9.30 -16.90
CA GLU A 169 -10.36 -10.03 -15.67
C GLU A 169 -10.64 -9.16 -14.43
N ILE A 170 -10.28 -7.88 -14.45
CA ILE A 170 -10.55 -6.95 -13.34
C ILE A 170 -12.07 -6.76 -13.17
N ASN A 171 -12.79 -6.46 -14.24
CA ASN A 171 -14.25 -6.26 -14.22
C ASN A 171 -15.03 -7.54 -13.85
N SER A 172 -14.39 -8.70 -13.91
CA SER A 172 -15.00 -9.96 -13.47
C SER A 172 -15.06 -10.12 -11.95
N LEU A 173 -14.30 -9.32 -11.18
CA LEU A 173 -14.32 -9.35 -9.72
C LEU A 173 -15.74 -9.11 -9.20
N LYS A 174 -16.22 -10.04 -8.37
CA LYS A 174 -17.52 -9.97 -7.71
C LYS A 174 -17.35 -9.65 -6.24
N PHE A 175 -18.37 -9.06 -5.63
CA PHE A 175 -18.40 -8.83 -4.19
C PHE A 175 -17.96 -10.09 -3.43
N ASN A 176 -17.10 -9.90 -2.42
CA ASN A 176 -16.51 -10.95 -1.59
C ASN A 176 -15.54 -11.90 -2.32
N THR A 177 -15.07 -11.58 -3.53
CA THR A 177 -14.00 -12.34 -4.18
C THR A 177 -12.74 -12.30 -3.31
N PRO A 178 -12.12 -13.47 -3.01
CA PRO A 178 -10.84 -13.51 -2.32
C PRO A 178 -9.73 -12.92 -3.19
N LEU A 179 -8.93 -12.05 -2.57
CA LEU A 179 -7.73 -11.48 -3.14
C LEU A 179 -6.57 -11.78 -2.19
N TYR A 180 -5.37 -11.86 -2.75
CA TYR A 180 -4.17 -12.23 -2.00
C TYR A 180 -3.08 -11.19 -2.17
N SER A 181 -2.19 -11.06 -1.20
CA SER A 181 -1.10 -10.10 -1.26
C SER A 181 0.10 -10.58 -0.47
N LEU A 182 1.29 -10.14 -0.87
CA LEU A 182 2.47 -10.14 -0.03
C LEU A 182 2.99 -8.71 0.05
N GLY A 183 3.46 -8.29 1.21
CA GLY A 183 4.05 -6.98 1.39
C GLY A 183 4.92 -6.88 2.62
N TYR A 184 5.35 -5.65 2.91
CA TYR A 184 6.19 -5.31 4.06
C TYR A 184 5.49 -4.35 5.04
N PRO A 185 4.25 -4.66 5.49
CA PRO A 185 3.59 -3.86 6.50
C PRO A 185 4.38 -3.87 7.81
N TRP A 186 4.31 -2.75 8.53
CA TRP A 186 4.75 -2.67 9.91
C TRP A 186 3.97 -3.67 10.76
N GLN A 187 4.69 -4.57 11.41
CA GLN A 187 4.19 -5.57 12.33
C GLN A 187 5.17 -5.67 13.50
N ASN A 188 4.69 -5.46 14.72
CA ASN A 188 5.50 -5.54 15.93
C ASN A 188 6.80 -4.71 15.87
N GLY A 189 6.73 -3.50 15.30
CA GLY A 189 7.90 -2.62 15.18
C GLY A 189 8.89 -3.00 14.07
N ASP A 190 8.51 -3.87 13.13
CA ASP A 190 9.34 -4.32 12.02
C ASP A 190 8.60 -4.21 10.68
N ASN A 191 9.29 -3.74 9.64
CA ASN A 191 8.79 -3.66 8.25
C ASN A 191 9.77 -4.30 7.25
N THR A 192 10.61 -5.21 7.73
CA THR A 192 11.64 -5.90 6.95
C THR A 192 11.30 -7.35 6.66
N LYS A 193 10.23 -7.85 7.27
CA LYS A 193 9.69 -9.20 7.05
C LYS A 193 8.51 -9.15 6.10
N ALA A 194 8.37 -10.20 5.28
CA ALA A 194 7.27 -10.34 4.36
C ALA A 194 6.01 -10.86 5.08
N TYR A 195 4.89 -10.19 4.88
CA TYR A 195 3.59 -10.63 5.40
C TYR A 195 2.64 -10.93 4.27
N TYR A 196 2.03 -12.10 4.34
CA TYR A 196 0.99 -12.55 3.45
C TYR A 196 -0.37 -12.09 3.96
N SER A 197 -1.20 -11.56 3.06
CA SER A 197 -2.54 -11.09 3.38
C SER A 197 -3.59 -11.79 2.53
N GLU A 198 -4.67 -12.24 3.18
CA GLU A 198 -5.93 -12.52 2.53
C GLU A 198 -6.87 -11.34 2.73
N LEU A 199 -7.46 -10.86 1.64
CA LEU A 199 -8.42 -9.76 1.63
C LEU A 199 -9.65 -10.13 0.79
N ARG A 200 -10.67 -9.27 0.85
CA ARG A 200 -11.92 -9.46 0.11
C ARG A 200 -12.28 -8.23 -0.68
N PHE A 201 -12.54 -8.40 -1.97
CA PHE A 201 -13.07 -7.36 -2.83
C PHE A 201 -14.45 -6.91 -2.34
N THR A 202 -14.68 -5.61 -2.19
CA THR A 202 -16.02 -5.08 -1.89
C THR A 202 -16.68 -4.52 -3.15
N GLN A 203 -16.02 -3.58 -3.82
CA GLN A 203 -16.49 -2.91 -5.04
C GLN A 203 -15.36 -2.12 -5.70
N PHE A 204 -15.66 -1.53 -6.86
CA PHE A 204 -14.86 -0.42 -7.37
C PHE A 204 -15.30 0.90 -6.74
N SER A 205 -14.40 1.87 -6.70
CA SER A 205 -14.73 3.28 -6.42
C SER A 205 -15.73 3.85 -7.44
N ALA A 206 -16.34 5.00 -7.15
CA ALA A 206 -17.37 5.62 -7.98
C ALA A 206 -16.82 6.04 -9.35
N ASN A 207 -15.61 6.59 -9.38
CA ASN A 207 -14.88 6.87 -10.63
C ASN A 207 -14.35 5.59 -11.32
N GLY A 208 -14.47 4.43 -10.67
CA GLY A 208 -14.09 3.12 -11.17
C GLY A 208 -12.59 2.85 -11.21
N THR A 209 -11.72 3.74 -10.76
CA THR A 209 -10.26 3.56 -10.89
C THR A 209 -9.66 2.69 -9.80
N GLU A 210 -10.31 2.59 -8.63
CA GLU A 210 -9.78 1.89 -7.47
C GLU A 210 -10.59 0.62 -7.15
N ILE A 211 -9.89 -0.40 -6.65
CA ILE A 211 -10.47 -1.57 -6.01
C ILE A 211 -10.59 -1.29 -4.52
N MET A 212 -11.82 -1.33 -4.01
CA MET A 212 -12.11 -1.23 -2.58
C MET A 212 -12.17 -2.62 -1.95
N THR A 213 -11.68 -2.73 -0.72
CA THR A 213 -11.48 -4.03 -0.06
C THR A 213 -11.84 -3.99 1.42
N LYS A 214 -12.20 -5.15 1.95
CA LYS A 214 -12.01 -5.48 3.36
C LYS A 214 -10.65 -6.16 3.50
N ASP A 215 -9.74 -5.54 4.24
CA ASP A 215 -8.31 -5.87 4.24
C ASP A 215 -7.61 -5.33 5.49
N ILE A 216 -6.76 -6.14 6.12
CA ILE A 216 -5.86 -5.70 7.19
C ILE A 216 -4.69 -4.94 6.55
N PHE A 217 -4.93 -3.67 6.18
CA PHE A 217 -3.94 -2.78 5.62
C PHE A 217 -3.21 -2.02 6.74
N ARG A 218 -1.88 -2.11 6.76
CA ARG A 218 -1.00 -1.44 7.73
C ARG A 218 0.08 -0.66 6.98
N ALA A 219 0.62 0.38 7.61
CA ALA A 219 1.67 1.21 7.02
C ALA A 219 2.81 0.32 6.47
N GLY A 220 3.33 0.62 5.28
CA GLY A 220 4.32 -0.22 4.58
C GLY A 220 3.73 -1.26 3.63
N ALA A 221 2.42 -1.55 3.69
CA ALA A 221 1.74 -2.37 2.69
C ALA A 221 1.52 -1.63 1.35
N SER A 222 1.75 -0.32 1.28
CA SER A 222 1.65 0.46 0.05
C SER A 222 2.48 -0.17 -1.09
N GLY A 223 1.86 -0.38 -2.24
CA GLY A 223 2.45 -0.96 -3.44
C GLY A 223 2.44 -2.48 -3.45
N SER A 224 1.85 -3.12 -2.44
CA SER A 224 1.68 -4.58 -2.43
C SER A 224 0.62 -4.99 -3.46
N PRO A 225 0.85 -6.03 -4.25
CA PRO A 225 -0.05 -6.42 -5.33
C PRO A 225 -1.34 -7.05 -4.77
N MET A 226 -2.47 -6.78 -5.42
CA MET A 226 -3.71 -7.54 -5.24
C MET A 226 -3.77 -8.66 -6.27
N LEU A 227 -3.61 -9.91 -5.82
CA LEU A 227 -3.38 -11.09 -6.64
C LEU A 227 -4.59 -12.03 -6.68
N ASP A 228 -4.61 -12.88 -7.71
CA ASP A 228 -5.46 -14.07 -7.74
C ASP A 228 -4.91 -15.21 -6.86
N SER A 229 -5.70 -16.26 -6.65
CA SER A 229 -5.34 -17.42 -5.82
C SER A 229 -4.13 -18.21 -6.32
N LYS A 230 -3.75 -18.03 -7.58
CA LYS A 230 -2.57 -18.66 -8.19
C LYS A 230 -1.34 -17.74 -8.19
N TYR A 231 -1.47 -16.51 -7.68
CA TYR A 231 -0.41 -15.49 -7.68
C TYR A 231 0.17 -15.27 -9.08
N SER A 232 -0.67 -15.40 -10.09
CA SER A 232 -0.31 -15.40 -11.51
C SER A 232 -0.62 -14.07 -12.18
N LYS A 233 -1.55 -13.30 -11.60
CA LYS A 233 -1.95 -11.99 -12.12
C LYS A 233 -2.19 -10.97 -11.00
N ILE A 234 -1.98 -9.70 -11.33
CA ILE A 234 -2.20 -8.56 -10.44
C ILE A 234 -3.40 -7.74 -10.94
N TYR A 235 -4.38 -7.50 -10.07
CA TYR A 235 -5.58 -6.68 -10.35
C TYR A 235 -5.36 -5.19 -10.05
N GLY A 236 -4.49 -4.88 -9.10
CA GLY A 236 -4.21 -3.53 -8.63
C GLY A 236 -3.15 -3.51 -7.53
N LEU A 237 -2.96 -2.35 -6.91
CA LEU A 237 -2.02 -2.12 -5.81
C LEU A 237 -2.76 -1.72 -4.55
N ARG A 238 -2.43 -2.34 -3.41
CA ARG A 238 -2.88 -1.89 -2.09
C ARG A 238 -2.25 -0.52 -1.82
N THR A 239 -3.08 0.49 -1.56
CA THR A 239 -2.67 1.90 -1.62
C THR A 239 -2.99 2.68 -0.34
N TYR A 240 -4.16 2.45 0.25
CA TYR A 240 -4.61 3.10 1.48
C TYR A 240 -5.39 2.15 2.39
N GLY A 241 -5.51 2.51 3.66
CA GLY A 241 -6.38 1.85 4.63
C GLY A 241 -6.71 2.75 5.81
N TYR A 242 -7.86 2.51 6.44
CA TYR A 242 -8.34 3.34 7.56
C TYR A 242 -7.68 2.99 8.91
N ASN A 243 -7.00 1.85 9.02
CA ASN A 243 -6.43 1.34 10.27
C ASN A 243 -4.92 1.08 10.18
N LEU A 244 -4.13 2.09 9.77
CA LEU A 244 -2.69 1.93 9.47
C LEU A 244 -1.84 1.40 10.64
N TRP A 245 -2.18 1.79 11.87
CA TRP A 245 -1.42 1.51 13.09
C TRP A 245 -2.16 0.60 14.08
N ASN A 246 -3.26 -0.01 13.66
CA ASN A 246 -4.08 -0.89 14.50
C ASN A 246 -4.66 -0.24 15.78
N ASN A 247 -4.86 1.08 15.77
CA ASN A 247 -5.35 1.84 16.91
C ASN A 247 -6.46 2.85 16.54
N SER A 248 -6.90 2.86 15.28
CA SER A 248 -7.96 3.78 14.83
C SER A 248 -9.33 3.30 15.32
N THR A 249 -10.11 4.23 15.85
CA THR A 249 -11.46 3.97 16.39
C THR A 249 -12.59 4.29 15.40
N ASP A 250 -12.24 4.81 14.22
CA ASP A 250 -13.16 5.17 13.16
C ASP A 250 -14.00 3.97 12.68
N LYS A 251 -15.23 4.24 12.20
CA LYS A 251 -16.16 3.18 11.77
C LYS A 251 -15.63 2.35 10.60
N TYR A 252 -14.90 2.96 9.67
CA TYR A 252 -14.30 2.29 8.52
C TYR A 252 -13.09 1.46 8.97
N ALA A 253 -12.29 1.99 9.91
CA ALA A 253 -11.17 1.29 10.53
C ALA A 253 -11.60 0.02 11.27
N LYS A 254 -12.68 0.07 12.06
CA LYS A 254 -13.27 -1.09 12.75
C LYS A 254 -13.68 -2.20 11.78
N GLN A 255 -14.02 -1.84 10.55
CA GLN A 255 -14.36 -2.79 9.50
C GLN A 255 -13.17 -3.24 8.65
N GLU A 256 -11.95 -2.80 8.97
CA GLU A 256 -10.73 -3.06 8.18
C GLU A 256 -10.96 -2.68 6.71
N MET A 257 -11.49 -1.48 6.48
CA MET A 257 -11.62 -0.96 5.12
C MET A 257 -10.29 -0.45 4.58
N ALA A 258 -10.06 -0.76 3.31
CA ALA A 258 -8.90 -0.36 2.56
C ALA A 258 -9.22 -0.30 1.06
N GLY A 259 -8.21 -0.01 0.26
CA GLY A 259 -8.30 -0.14 -1.19
C GLY A 259 -7.05 0.33 -1.89
N GLY A 260 -7.19 0.50 -3.20
CA GLY A 260 -6.15 1.12 -4.00
C GLY A 260 -6.33 0.95 -5.49
N GLU A 261 -5.37 1.49 -6.22
CA GLU A 261 -5.48 1.65 -7.67
C GLU A 261 -5.60 0.31 -8.39
N SER A 262 -6.59 0.21 -9.27
CA SER A 262 -6.74 -0.91 -10.18
C SER A 262 -5.90 -0.71 -11.44
N PHE A 263 -5.56 -1.80 -12.12
CA PHE A 263 -4.92 -1.73 -13.44
C PHE A 263 -5.92 -1.67 -14.59
N LYS A 264 -7.10 -1.10 -14.37
CA LYS A 264 -8.11 -0.92 -15.42
C LYS A 264 -7.78 0.27 -16.31
N GLY A 265 -8.07 0.16 -17.61
CA GLY A 265 -7.97 1.28 -18.55
C GLY A 265 -6.58 1.90 -18.60
N LYS A 266 -6.52 3.23 -18.43
CA LYS A 266 -5.29 4.04 -18.54
C LYS A 266 -4.17 3.54 -17.62
N ALA A 267 -4.50 3.13 -16.40
CA ALA A 267 -3.53 2.60 -15.44
C ALA A 267 -2.86 1.32 -15.97
N GLY A 268 -3.65 0.35 -16.43
CA GLY A 268 -3.12 -0.90 -16.99
C GLY A 268 -2.34 -0.70 -18.28
N GLN A 269 -2.80 0.20 -19.15
CA GLN A 269 -2.10 0.54 -20.39
C GLN A 269 -0.74 1.20 -20.11
N PHE A 270 -0.71 2.17 -19.20
CA PHE A 270 0.53 2.81 -18.77
C PHE A 270 1.55 1.79 -18.25
N VAL A 271 1.12 0.88 -17.38
CA VAL A 271 2.00 -0.16 -16.84
C VAL A 271 2.54 -1.05 -17.96
N LYS A 272 1.65 -1.62 -18.80
CA LYS A 272 2.02 -2.55 -19.87
C LYS A 272 2.98 -1.92 -20.89
N ASN A 273 2.77 -0.66 -21.24
CA ASN A 273 3.60 0.07 -22.21
C ASN A 273 4.99 0.42 -21.66
N ASN A 274 5.23 0.29 -20.35
CA ASN A 274 6.51 0.57 -19.72
C ASN A 274 7.21 -0.71 -19.21
N ILE A 275 6.74 -1.90 -19.59
CA ILE A 275 7.46 -3.15 -19.28
C ILE A 275 8.64 -3.29 -20.24
N LYS A 276 9.85 -3.33 -19.67
CA LYS A 276 11.11 -3.75 -20.28
C LYS A 276 11.43 -5.19 -19.94
#